data_AF-A0A399WJ86-F1
#
_entry.id   AF-A0A399WJ86-F1
#
_cell.length_a   1.000
_cell.length_b   1.000
_cell.length_c   1.000
_cell.angle_alpha   90.00
_cell.angle_beta   90.00
_cell.angle_gamma   90.00
#
_symmetry.space_group_name_H-M   'P 1'
#
loop_
_entity.id
_entity.type
_entity.pdbx_description
1 polymer ?
#
loop_
_entity_poly.entity_id
_entity_poly.type
_entity_poly.pdbx_seq_one_letter_code
_entity_poly.pdbx_strand_id
1 'polypeptide(L)'
;MSNIETAVKGFKLKQKEVVFAGEKLTELTRRGDDVRENLPRLERNVESVRAQREQIVDKLILNTVSRDDFGKNEEFRKVQKSLEDAEKAVEGERLISEAVSRQIKKIESELPRLHTQVQLAERRVWETISAEFESQISDDIKETVTTIVAIGAQTGRTRQFILDCLFPNPSSGETQEIQKGLREEYSLID
;
A
#
# COMPACT_ATOMS: atom_id res chain seq x y z
N MET A 1 17.96 9.77 24.80
CA MET A 1 17.34 8.95 23.74
C MET A 1 18.49 8.43 22.90
N SER A 2 18.70 7.12 22.85
CA SER A 2 19.80 6.50 22.10
C SER A 2 19.60 6.70 20.59
N ASN A 3 20.70 6.77 19.83
CA ASN A 3 20.66 6.84 18.36
C ASN A 3 19.89 5.63 17.78
N ILE A 4 20.03 4.46 18.41
CA ILE A 4 19.31 3.24 18.03
C ILE A 4 17.80 3.39 18.25
N GLU A 5 17.37 3.91 19.41
CA GLU A 5 15.93 4.15 19.69
C GLU A 5 15.30 5.08 18.65
N THR A 6 16.05 6.09 18.20
CA THR A 6 15.59 7.03 17.17
C THR A 6 15.45 6.33 15.82
N ALA A 7 16.43 5.52 15.43
CA ALA A 7 16.38 4.73 14.21
C ALA A 7 15.20 3.72 14.22
N VAL A 8 15.00 3.01 15.34
CA VAL A 8 13.91 2.05 15.53
C VAL A 8 12.55 2.74 15.44
N LYS A 9 12.39 3.92 16.05
CA LYS A 9 11.15 4.72 15.92
C LYS A 9 10.90 5.12 14.46
N GLY A 10 11.94 5.52 13.72
CA GLY A 10 11.86 5.83 12.30
C GLY A 10 11.41 4.63 11.45
N PHE A 11 11.99 3.45 11.70
CA PHE A 11 11.61 2.20 11.06
C PHE A 11 10.15 1.83 11.33
N LYS A 12 9.72 1.84 12.59
CA LYS A 12 8.32 1.55 12.98
C LYS A 12 7.33 2.52 12.36
N LEU A 13 7.69 3.79 12.21
CA LEU A 13 6.85 4.77 11.52
C LEU A 13 6.66 4.40 10.04
N LYS A 14 7.74 3.98 9.35
CA LYS A 14 7.66 3.54 7.95
C LYS A 14 6.88 2.24 7.77
N GLN A 15 7.00 1.29 8.70
CA GLN A 15 6.14 0.10 8.69
C GLN A 15 4.65 0.47 8.80
N LYS A 16 4.31 1.39 9.71
CA LYS A 16 2.91 1.88 9.85
C LYS A 16 2.39 2.54 8.58
N GLU A 17 3.21 3.32 7.87
CA GLU A 17 2.83 3.92 6.59
C GLU A 17 2.47 2.85 5.54
N VAL A 18 3.23 1.75 5.47
CA VAL A 18 2.92 0.62 4.56
C VAL A 18 1.62 -0.08 4.97
N VAL A 19 1.43 -0.36 6.26
CA VAL A 19 0.19 -1.00 6.75
C VAL A 19 -1.02 -0.13 6.43
N PHE A 20 -0.96 1.16 6.72
CA PHE A 20 -2.04 2.10 6.42
C PHE A 20 -2.34 2.18 4.92
N ALA A 21 -1.30 2.19 4.08
CA ALA A 21 -1.49 2.15 2.62
C ALA A 21 -2.14 0.84 2.15
N GLY A 22 -1.78 -0.30 2.74
CA GLY A 22 -2.38 -1.60 2.45
C GLY A 22 -3.85 -1.72 2.91
N GLU A 23 -4.17 -1.21 4.10
CA GLU A 23 -5.54 -1.12 4.60
C GLU A 23 -6.41 -0.26 3.66
N LYS A 24 -5.89 0.91 3.27
CA LYS A 24 -6.57 1.80 2.34
C LYS A 24 -6.76 1.19 0.95
N LEU A 25 -5.77 0.43 0.45
CA LEU A 25 -5.90 -0.30 -0.80
C LEU A 25 -7.02 -1.34 -0.71
N THR A 26 -7.09 -2.07 0.40
CA THR A 26 -8.13 -3.09 0.64
C THR A 26 -9.52 -2.45 0.68
N GLU A 27 -9.66 -1.34 1.40
CA GLU A 27 -10.91 -0.58 1.47
C GLU A 27 -11.36 -0.07 0.09
N LEU A 28 -10.45 0.54 -0.67
CA LEU A 28 -10.76 1.05 -2.00
C LEU A 28 -11.07 -0.06 -3.00
N THR A 29 -10.37 -1.20 -2.91
CA THR A 29 -10.64 -2.37 -3.75
C THR A 29 -12.05 -2.89 -3.50
N ARG A 30 -12.43 -3.06 -2.21
CA ARG A 30 -13.79 -3.46 -1.84
C ARG A 30 -14.84 -2.48 -2.37
N ARG A 31 -14.60 -1.17 -2.21
CA ARG A 31 -15.50 -0.14 -2.76
C ARG A 31 -15.56 -0.19 -4.29
N GLY A 32 -14.46 -0.52 -4.95
CA GLY A 32 -14.41 -0.72 -6.40
C GLY A 32 -15.25 -1.92 -6.85
N ASP A 33 -15.19 -3.02 -6.10
CA ASP A 33 -16.00 -4.21 -6.33
C ASP A 33 -17.50 -3.92 -6.12
N ASP A 34 -17.87 -3.24 -5.03
CA ASP A 34 -19.24 -2.82 -4.75
C ASP A 34 -19.81 -1.99 -5.92
N VAL A 35 -19.03 -1.03 -6.42
CA VAL A 35 -19.41 -0.17 -7.55
C VAL A 35 -19.55 -0.99 -8.84
N ARG A 36 -18.62 -1.93 -9.07
CA ARG A 36 -18.62 -2.81 -10.25
C ARG A 36 -19.83 -3.75 -10.27
N GLU A 37 -20.29 -4.20 -9.10
CA GLU A 37 -21.48 -5.03 -8.96
C GLU A 37 -22.78 -4.22 -9.09
N ASN A 38 -22.79 -2.96 -8.64
CA ASN A 38 -23.97 -2.10 -8.66
C ASN A 38 -24.24 -1.45 -10.02
N LEU A 39 -23.19 -1.09 -10.78
CA LEU A 39 -23.33 -0.40 -12.08
C LEU A 39 -24.28 -1.11 -13.04
N PRO A 40 -24.16 -2.43 -13.29
CA PRO A 40 -25.05 -3.14 -14.21
C PRO A 40 -26.50 -3.17 -13.73
N ARG A 41 -26.75 -3.13 -12.41
CA ARG A 41 -28.10 -3.07 -11.86
C ARG A 41 -28.74 -1.71 -12.14
N LEU A 42 -27.98 -0.62 -11.98
CA LEU A 42 -28.45 0.72 -12.29
C LEU A 42 -28.67 0.92 -13.80
N GLU A 43 -27.79 0.38 -14.65
CA GLU A 43 -27.95 0.43 -16.11
C GLU A 43 -29.22 -0.29 -16.58
N ARG A 44 -29.50 -1.49 -16.04
CA ARG A 44 -30.77 -2.19 -16.30
C ARG A 44 -31.99 -1.41 -15.81
N ASN A 45 -31.86 -0.69 -14.70
CA ASN A 45 -32.94 0.16 -14.20
C ASN A 45 -33.23 1.31 -15.17
N VAL A 46 -32.19 1.97 -15.70
CA VAL A 46 -32.35 3.00 -16.74
C VAL A 46 -33.04 2.41 -17.97
N GLU A 47 -32.63 1.23 -18.45
CA GLU A 47 -33.28 0.56 -19.59
C GLU A 47 -34.75 0.24 -19.32
N SER A 48 -35.07 -0.25 -18.12
CA SER A 48 -36.44 -0.52 -17.69
C SER A 48 -37.31 0.74 -17.69
N VAL A 49 -36.80 1.85 -17.13
CA VAL A 49 -37.53 3.12 -17.10
C VAL A 49 -37.65 3.73 -18.51
N ARG A 50 -36.64 3.55 -19.38
CA ARG A 50 -36.73 3.93 -20.81
C ARG A 50 -37.83 3.16 -21.52
N ALA A 51 -37.92 1.85 -21.32
CA ALA A 51 -38.99 1.03 -21.89
C ALA A 51 -40.38 1.46 -21.37
N GLN A 52 -40.51 1.80 -20.08
CA GLN A 52 -41.76 2.35 -19.55
C GLN A 52 -42.14 3.69 -20.19
N ARG A 53 -41.15 4.57 -20.41
CA ARG A 53 -41.36 5.84 -21.11
C ARG A 53 -41.84 5.62 -22.54
N GLU A 54 -41.20 4.70 -23.27
CA GLU A 54 -41.59 4.34 -24.63
C GLU A 54 -43.02 3.79 -24.67
N GLN A 55 -43.38 2.88 -23.76
CA GLN A 55 -44.76 2.38 -23.66
C GLN A 55 -45.79 3.48 -23.41
N ILE A 56 -45.48 4.47 -22.56
CA ILE A 56 -46.37 5.61 -22.34
C ILE A 56 -46.48 6.46 -23.61
N VAL A 57 -45.35 6.73 -24.29
CA VAL A 57 -45.33 7.48 -25.54
C VAL A 57 -46.12 6.75 -26.64
N ASP A 58 -45.96 5.44 -26.78
CA ASP A 58 -46.69 4.61 -27.75
C ASP A 58 -48.20 4.63 -27.48
N LYS A 59 -48.62 4.47 -26.22
CA LYS A 59 -50.03 4.60 -25.83
C LYS A 59 -50.61 5.98 -26.16
N LEU A 60 -49.81 7.03 -26.01
CA LEU A 60 -50.20 8.41 -26.33
C LEU A 60 -50.30 8.64 -27.85
N ILE A 61 -49.40 8.08 -28.66
CA ILE A 61 -49.41 8.18 -30.14
C ILE A 61 -50.59 7.42 -30.75
N LEU A 62 -50.98 6.28 -30.15
CA LEU A 62 -52.09 5.43 -30.62
C LEU A 62 -53.50 5.97 -30.30
N ASN A 63 -53.65 7.28 -30.04
CA ASN A 63 -54.93 8.02 -29.89
C ASN A 63 -55.80 7.65 -28.66
N THR A 64 -55.31 7.89 -27.44
CA THR A 64 -56.18 7.97 -26.23
C THR A 64 -56.14 9.32 -25.50
N VAL A 65 -55.34 10.30 -25.92
CA VAL A 65 -55.18 11.60 -25.22
C VAL A 65 -55.01 12.76 -26.21
N SER A 66 -55.65 13.91 -25.92
CA SER A 66 -55.49 15.16 -26.67
C SER A 66 -54.04 15.67 -26.63
N ARG A 67 -53.56 16.29 -27.71
CA ARG A 67 -52.21 16.90 -27.81
C ARG A 67 -51.94 17.92 -26.70
N ASP A 68 -52.98 18.57 -26.16
CA ASP A 68 -52.91 19.56 -25.08
C ASP A 68 -52.73 18.95 -23.67
N ASP A 69 -53.01 17.66 -23.52
CA ASP A 69 -52.86 16.92 -22.25
C ASP A 69 -51.52 16.19 -22.13
N PHE A 70 -50.71 16.16 -23.21
CA PHE A 70 -49.42 15.50 -23.25
C PHE A 70 -48.45 16.04 -22.18
N GLY A 71 -48.37 17.37 -22.05
CA GLY A 71 -47.53 18.01 -21.05
C GLY A 71 -48.10 17.97 -19.63
N LYS A 72 -49.36 17.60 -19.45
CA LYS A 72 -50.06 17.53 -18.14
C LYS A 72 -50.26 16.10 -17.65
N ASN A 73 -49.92 15.09 -18.47
CA ASN A 73 -50.00 13.69 -18.09
C ASN A 73 -49.03 13.41 -16.93
N GLU A 74 -49.61 13.20 -15.75
CA GLU A 74 -48.88 13.00 -14.50
C GLU A 74 -48.03 11.73 -14.53
N GLU A 75 -48.46 10.69 -15.25
CA GLU A 75 -47.74 9.44 -15.43
C GLU A 75 -46.47 9.65 -16.28
N PHE A 76 -46.58 10.40 -17.38
CA PHE A 76 -45.42 10.76 -18.22
C PHE A 76 -44.40 11.60 -17.45
N ARG A 77 -44.86 12.61 -16.68
CA ARG A 77 -43.96 13.43 -15.84
C ARG A 77 -43.25 12.59 -14.75
N LYS A 78 -43.94 11.65 -14.12
CA LYS A 78 -43.36 10.75 -13.11
C LYS A 78 -42.27 9.88 -13.73
N VAL A 79 -42.54 9.25 -14.87
CA VAL A 79 -41.55 8.41 -15.56
C VAL A 79 -40.37 9.22 -16.09
N GLN A 80 -40.59 10.43 -16.58
CA GLN A 80 -39.51 11.31 -17.00
C GLN A 80 -38.58 11.69 -15.83
N LYS A 81 -39.15 12.03 -14.68
CA LYS A 81 -38.37 12.28 -13.46
C LYS A 81 -37.61 11.02 -13.00
N SER A 82 -38.26 9.86 -13.01
CA SER A 82 -37.59 8.59 -12.68
C SER A 82 -36.45 8.25 -13.64
N LEU A 83 -36.57 8.62 -14.92
CA LEU A 83 -35.49 8.45 -15.90
C LEU A 83 -34.31 9.37 -15.57
N GLU A 84 -34.56 10.65 -15.31
CA GLU A 84 -33.52 11.61 -14.91
C GLU A 84 -32.80 11.17 -13.62
N ASP A 85 -33.55 10.67 -12.63
CA ASP A 85 -32.99 10.19 -11.37
C ASP A 85 -32.15 8.91 -11.59
N ALA A 86 -32.61 7.99 -12.45
CA ALA A 86 -31.87 6.77 -12.79
C ALA A 86 -30.59 7.06 -13.60
N GLU A 87 -30.64 7.97 -14.57
CA GLU A 87 -29.48 8.39 -15.35
C GLU A 87 -28.45 9.12 -14.47
N LYS A 88 -28.91 9.98 -13.54
CA LYS A 88 -28.03 10.61 -12.54
C LYS A 88 -27.37 9.59 -11.61
N ALA A 89 -28.09 8.54 -11.21
CA ALA A 89 -27.54 7.49 -10.37
C ALA A 89 -26.44 6.71 -11.10
N VAL A 90 -26.64 6.35 -12.38
CA VAL A 90 -25.61 5.70 -13.20
C VAL A 90 -24.39 6.60 -13.36
N GLU A 91 -24.58 7.88 -13.68
CA GLU A 91 -23.47 8.82 -13.85
C GLU A 91 -22.69 9.04 -12.56
N GLY A 92 -23.39 9.20 -11.43
CA GLY A 92 -22.76 9.30 -10.12
C GLY A 92 -21.90 8.07 -9.79
N GLU A 93 -22.40 6.87 -10.09
CA GLU A 93 -21.70 5.63 -9.84
C GLU A 93 -20.48 5.44 -10.77
N ARG A 94 -20.56 5.87 -12.04
CA ARG A 94 -19.42 5.92 -12.97
C ARG A 94 -18.31 6.85 -12.48
N LEU A 95 -18.68 8.05 -12.00
CA LEU A 95 -17.71 9.00 -11.44
C LEU A 95 -17.01 8.42 -10.20
N ILE A 96 -17.74 7.73 -9.33
CA ILE A 96 -17.16 7.03 -8.18
C ILE A 96 -16.23 5.91 -8.65
N SER A 97 -16.64 5.10 -9.63
CA SER A 97 -15.82 4.03 -10.21
C SER A 97 -14.48 4.53 -10.73
N GLU A 98 -14.50 5.62 -11.49
CA GLU A 98 -13.28 6.24 -12.01
C GLU A 98 -12.41 6.81 -10.89
N ALA A 99 -13.01 7.50 -9.92
CA ALA A 99 -12.28 8.07 -8.80
C ALA A 99 -11.59 7.00 -7.95
N VAL A 100 -12.29 5.90 -7.65
CA VAL A 100 -11.75 4.75 -6.92
C VAL A 100 -10.62 4.10 -7.73
N SER A 101 -10.82 3.85 -9.02
CA SER A 101 -9.80 3.26 -9.90
C SER A 101 -8.52 4.10 -9.96
N ARG A 102 -8.64 5.43 -10.01
CA ARG A 102 -7.48 6.34 -10.00
C ARG A 102 -6.75 6.28 -8.65
N GLN A 103 -7.48 6.21 -7.54
CA GLN A 103 -6.87 6.12 -6.21
C GLN A 103 -6.17 4.78 -5.97
N ILE A 104 -6.75 3.67 -6.41
CA ILE A 104 -6.13 2.34 -6.36
C ILE A 104 -4.79 2.38 -7.08
N LYS A 105 -4.76 2.81 -8.34
CA LYS A 105 -3.52 2.92 -9.14
C LYS A 105 -2.45 3.78 -8.46
N LYS A 106 -2.87 4.89 -7.83
CA LYS A 106 -1.95 5.76 -7.10
C LYS A 106 -1.30 5.01 -5.93
N ILE A 107 -2.08 4.29 -5.13
CA ILE A 107 -1.57 3.54 -3.98
C ILE A 107 -0.70 2.37 -4.44
N GLU A 108 -1.12 1.63 -5.47
CA GLU A 108 -0.33 0.54 -6.07
C GLU A 108 1.04 1.03 -6.56
N SER A 109 1.10 2.24 -7.14
CA SER A 109 2.38 2.85 -7.55
C SER A 109 3.24 3.31 -6.37
N GLU A 110 2.63 3.63 -5.24
CA GLU A 110 3.31 4.15 -4.05
C GLU A 110 3.81 3.03 -3.11
N LEU A 111 3.11 1.90 -3.04
CA LEU A 111 3.46 0.77 -2.19
C LEU A 111 4.90 0.26 -2.38
N PRO A 112 5.41 0.03 -3.62
CA PRO A 112 6.80 -0.38 -3.81
C PRO A 112 7.78 0.63 -3.23
N ARG A 113 7.52 1.93 -3.42
CA ARG A 113 8.35 3.02 -2.87
C ARG A 113 8.35 3.00 -1.35
N LEU A 114 7.20 2.77 -0.71
CA LEU A 114 7.09 2.66 0.74
C LEU A 114 7.83 1.41 1.26
N HIS A 115 7.73 0.28 0.59
CA HIS A 115 8.51 -0.93 0.93
C HIS A 115 10.02 -0.70 0.84
N THR A 116 10.50 -0.03 -0.20
CA THR A 116 11.93 0.36 -0.28
C THR A 116 12.33 1.26 0.88
N GLN A 117 11.46 2.19 1.31
CA GLN A 117 11.75 3.04 2.47
C GLN A 117 11.81 2.25 3.78
N VAL A 118 10.96 1.24 3.95
CA VAL A 118 11.03 0.33 5.10
C VAL A 118 12.36 -0.42 5.13
N GLN A 119 12.78 -1.00 3.99
CA GLN A 119 14.07 -1.70 3.89
C GLN A 119 15.27 -0.76 4.18
N LEU A 120 15.24 0.47 3.67
CA LEU A 120 16.27 1.47 3.96
C LEU A 120 16.25 1.89 5.44
N ALA A 121 15.08 2.01 6.05
CA ALA A 121 14.96 2.34 7.46
C ALA A 121 15.46 1.19 8.35
N GLU A 122 15.14 -0.06 8.00
CA GLU A 122 15.67 -1.25 8.67
C GLU A 122 17.19 -1.32 8.60
N ARG A 123 17.74 -1.12 7.39
CA ARG A 123 19.18 -1.07 7.18
C ARG A 123 19.86 -0.01 8.06
N ARG A 124 19.27 1.18 8.17
CA ARG A 124 19.79 2.24 9.05
C ARG A 124 19.80 1.85 10.52
N VAL A 125 18.81 1.08 10.98
CA VAL A 125 18.82 0.55 12.35
C VAL A 125 20.03 -0.35 12.54
N TRP A 126 20.24 -1.30 11.63
CA TRP A 126 21.38 -2.23 11.71
C TRP A 126 22.72 -1.51 11.60
N GLU A 127 22.85 -0.51 10.73
CA GLU A 127 24.04 0.34 10.63
C GLU A 127 24.31 1.08 11.93
N THR A 128 23.25 1.57 12.60
CA THR A 128 23.39 2.26 13.90
C THR A 128 23.79 1.30 15.02
N ILE A 129 23.20 0.09 15.06
CA ILE A 129 23.58 -0.97 16.01
C ILE A 129 25.05 -1.34 15.78
N SER A 130 25.46 -1.54 14.52
CA SER A 130 26.85 -1.87 14.18
C SER A 130 27.82 -0.77 14.62
N ALA A 131 27.47 0.50 14.39
CA ALA A 131 28.30 1.63 14.80
C ALA A 131 28.43 1.73 16.33
N GLU A 132 27.35 1.42 17.07
CA GLU A 132 27.38 1.37 18.53
C GLU A 132 28.37 0.30 19.01
N PHE A 133 28.32 -0.92 18.48
CA PHE A 133 29.28 -1.98 18.83
C PHE A 133 30.71 -1.64 18.40
N GLU A 134 30.90 -1.04 17.23
CA GLU A 134 32.23 -0.59 16.77
C GLU A 134 32.82 0.50 17.68
N SER A 135 31.97 1.36 18.25
CA SER A 135 32.40 2.40 19.20
C SER A 135 32.89 1.83 20.53
N GLN A 136 32.45 0.61 20.89
CA GLN A 136 32.90 -0.09 22.10
C GLN A 136 34.26 -0.78 21.92
N ILE A 137 34.74 -0.92 20.68
CA ILE A 137 36.07 -1.45 20.40
C ILE A 137 37.09 -0.35 20.64
N SER A 138 37.99 -0.57 21.60
CA SER A 138 39.05 0.39 21.93
C SER A 138 40.04 0.57 20.77
N ASP A 139 40.66 1.74 20.71
CA ASP A 139 41.66 2.05 19.68
C ASP A 139 42.87 1.11 19.76
N ASP A 140 43.27 0.69 20.96
CA ASP A 140 44.33 -0.32 21.16
C ASP A 140 44.01 -1.66 20.49
N ILE A 141 42.75 -2.11 20.58
CA ILE A 141 42.30 -3.34 19.92
C ILE A 141 42.32 -3.14 18.40
N LYS A 142 41.84 -1.99 17.91
CA LYS A 142 41.86 -1.65 16.47
C LYS A 142 43.29 -1.62 15.92
N GLU A 143 44.21 -1.02 16.65
CA GLU A 143 45.64 -0.96 16.30
C GLU A 143 46.28 -2.36 16.32
N THR A 144 45.96 -3.17 17.33
CA THR A 144 46.45 -4.55 17.45
C THR A 144 45.98 -5.40 16.26
N VAL A 145 44.69 -5.35 15.92
CA VAL A 145 44.13 -6.06 14.74
C VAL A 145 44.80 -5.57 13.45
N THR A 146 44.98 -4.26 13.29
CA THR A 146 45.64 -3.68 12.11
C THR A 146 47.08 -4.17 11.99
N THR A 147 47.81 -4.25 13.11
CA THR A 147 49.18 -4.75 13.17
C THR A 147 49.26 -6.22 12.79
N ILE A 148 48.39 -7.07 13.34
CA ILE A 148 48.34 -8.50 13.01
C ILE A 148 48.01 -8.71 11.53
N VAL A 149 47.06 -7.94 10.99
CA VAL A 149 46.72 -7.97 9.56
C VAL A 149 47.92 -7.56 8.70
N ALA A 150 48.66 -6.52 9.08
CA ALA A 150 49.85 -6.08 8.36
C ALA A 150 50.96 -7.14 8.36
N ILE A 151 51.21 -7.79 9.51
CA ILE A 151 52.17 -8.89 9.63
C ILE A 151 51.74 -10.07 8.74
N GLY A 152 50.46 -10.48 8.81
CA GLY A 152 49.97 -11.59 8.00
C GLY A 152 50.03 -11.28 6.49
N ALA A 153 49.79 -10.03 6.09
CA ALA A 153 49.96 -9.59 4.70
C ALA A 153 51.42 -9.69 4.23
N GLN A 154 52.40 -9.35 5.09
CA GLN A 154 53.82 -9.54 4.80
C GLN A 154 54.19 -11.03 4.59
N THR A 155 53.44 -11.96 5.19
CA THR A 155 53.61 -13.41 4.98
C THR A 155 52.83 -13.96 3.77
N GLY A 156 52.25 -13.10 2.94
CA GLY A 156 51.52 -13.48 1.73
C GLY A 156 50.07 -13.93 1.97
N ARG A 157 49.51 -13.66 3.16
CA ARG A 157 48.09 -13.96 3.47
C ARG A 157 47.21 -12.77 3.16
N THR A 158 46.01 -13.03 2.65
CA THR A 158 45.02 -11.95 2.42
C THR A 158 44.50 -11.40 3.75
N ARG A 159 44.11 -10.11 3.77
CA ARG A 159 43.42 -9.50 4.91
C ARG A 159 42.24 -10.34 5.41
N GLN A 160 41.40 -10.84 4.50
CA GLN A 160 40.22 -11.61 4.87
C GLN A 160 40.57 -12.90 5.61
N PHE A 161 41.51 -13.68 5.07
CA PHE A 161 42.01 -14.89 5.73
C PHE A 161 42.48 -14.64 7.17
N ILE A 162 43.21 -13.55 7.42
CA ILE A 162 43.71 -13.22 8.76
C ILE A 162 42.56 -12.84 9.70
N LEU A 163 41.59 -12.06 9.20
CA LEU A 163 40.39 -11.71 9.96
C LEU A 163 39.54 -12.94 10.28
N ASP A 164 39.39 -13.89 9.35
CA ASP A 164 38.66 -15.13 9.58
C ASP A 164 39.34 -16.01 10.65
N CYS A 165 40.67 -15.92 10.79
CA CYS A 165 41.41 -16.59 11.87
C CYS A 165 41.25 -15.90 13.23
N LEU A 166 41.23 -14.55 13.25
CA LEU A 166 41.09 -13.76 14.47
C LEU A 166 39.64 -13.76 14.99
N PHE A 167 38.70 -13.76 14.06
CA PHE A 167 37.26 -13.67 14.30
C PHE A 167 36.60 -14.79 13.50
N PRO A 168 36.61 -16.03 14.03
CA PRO A 168 35.93 -17.13 13.37
C PRO A 168 34.46 -16.76 13.19
N ASN A 169 33.93 -16.95 11.98
CA ASN A 169 32.51 -16.73 11.76
C ASN A 169 31.70 -17.64 12.70
N PRO A 170 30.70 -17.11 13.42
CA PRO A 170 29.82 -17.93 14.22
C PRO A 170 29.15 -18.98 13.33
N SER A 171 28.82 -20.13 13.90
CA SER A 171 28.04 -21.15 13.21
C SER A 171 26.66 -20.60 12.81
N SER A 172 25.96 -21.29 11.92
CA SER A 172 24.61 -20.88 11.49
C SER A 172 23.63 -20.77 12.67
N GLY A 173 23.75 -21.66 13.67
CA GLY A 173 22.96 -21.63 14.90
C GLY A 173 23.27 -20.41 15.77
N GLU A 174 24.54 -20.16 16.05
CA GLU A 174 24.98 -18.99 16.83
C GLU A 174 24.59 -17.67 16.13
N THR A 175 24.70 -17.62 14.81
CA THR A 175 24.29 -16.46 14.02
C THR A 175 22.79 -16.16 14.21
N GLN A 176 21.94 -17.19 14.18
CA GLN A 176 20.50 -17.04 14.40
C GLN A 176 20.18 -16.61 15.84
N GLU A 177 20.87 -17.15 16.83
CA GLU A 177 20.70 -16.76 18.23
C GLU A 177 21.11 -15.31 18.49
N ILE A 178 22.25 -14.87 17.94
CA ILE A 178 22.71 -13.47 18.02
C ILE A 178 21.68 -12.54 17.35
N GLN A 179 21.22 -12.89 16.15
CA GLN A 179 20.20 -12.10 15.45
C GLN A 179 18.90 -12.02 16.23
N LYS A 180 18.45 -13.14 16.81
CA LYS A 180 17.24 -13.19 17.64
C LYS A 180 17.40 -12.31 18.89
N GLY A 181 18.53 -12.42 19.60
CA GLY A 181 18.81 -11.61 20.78
C GLY A 181 18.80 -10.12 20.48
N LEU A 182 19.45 -9.68 19.39
CA LEU A 182 19.43 -8.28 18.96
C LEU A 182 18.03 -7.82 18.56
N ARG A 183 17.25 -8.67 17.87
CA ARG A 183 15.86 -8.33 17.50
C ARG A 183 14.96 -8.17 18.72
N GLU A 184 15.11 -9.03 19.72
CA GLU A 184 14.37 -8.95 20.98
C GLU A 184 14.77 -7.68 21.77
N GLU A 185 16.08 -7.43 21.92
CA GLU A 185 16.62 -6.27 22.62
C GLU A 185 16.12 -4.95 22.04
N TYR A 186 16.13 -4.82 20.71
CA TYR A 186 15.73 -3.59 20.02
C TYR A 186 14.26 -3.58 19.56
N SER A 187 13.48 -4.59 19.94
CA SER A 187 12.07 -4.75 19.54
C SER A 187 11.86 -4.64 18.03
N LEU A 188 12.75 -5.27 17.26
CA LEU A 188 12.74 -5.42 15.79
C LEU A 188 12.05 -6.74 15.40
N ILE A 189 10.88 -6.97 15.98
CA ILE A 189 10.07 -8.16 15.75
C ILE A 189 9.37 -8.01 14.39
N ASP A 190 9.45 -9.07 13.58
CA ASP A 190 8.77 -9.18 12.28
C ASP A 190 7.23 -9.17 12.42
#